data_AF-Q1MHA2-F1
#
_entry.id   AF-Q1MHA2-F1
#
_cell.length_a   1.000
_cell.length_b   1.000
_cell.length_c   1.000
_cell.angle_alpha   90.00
_cell.angle_beta   90.00
_cell.angle_gamma   90.00
#
_symmetry.space_group_name_H-M   'P 1'
#
loop_
_entity.id
_entity.type
_entity.pdbx_description
1 polymer ?
#
loop_
_entity_poly.entity_id
_entity_poly.type
_entity_poly.pdbx_seq_one_letter_code
_entity_poly.pdbx_strand_id
1 'polypeptide(L)'
;MTAISGAEASRSAAAREEQMTDKVLKVLGVHGLGDQRASGWAEVWTGALESAFPNVPGLAITPEFMSYDDIFETTEISFAESVSAIWKLAKSGVSEIGRRDRGFVSDISDRIKWTAGYVVAWAEDEKFQQKTRNRVFAAIREHQPDIVLAHSLGSLITYNAFTHSDAKKADMPELLSKVRYVTFGSQIANPFVIRNLTNGRIQPLDVKFWYHLYNVHDDVFTAPIRLPDANNFSQTETPFDDAGMADHSAAGYLTNPATVANVWRSIAAESTNARTFAPSIVAQSRSVVGKPRKKQKALLVGINDYPEAANRLEGCVNDVFTMSAVLQDCGLPPESIRTCLDARATADGIVTRLKWLLDDPEPGDELVFYYSGHGARAPEYGENFEPDHYVETLVPWDFDWSQEKYIADDQIYDLYSQLPYDCRLVMIFDCCHSGGIHRDGGARPRGITPPDDIRHRELKWDGKTQMWVSRDFTRINDKFTPKKDVATGYFGKEGTTQRIGRASMLRGTSSTEYSRLKKQDPALAAGPYLPVIIEACGEDQLSYEYRHGATSHGAFTYSLANILRREKKISFEQLIEKTRSQLQELQYNQKPQILGPTAILQHEVPWSAT
;
A
#
# COMPACT_ATOMS: atom_id res chain seq x y z
N MET A 1 25.87 74.76 13.91
CA MET A 1 25.87 73.33 14.28
C MET A 1 24.98 72.55 13.32
N THR A 2 25.28 72.63 12.02
CA THR A 2 24.39 72.15 10.95
C THR A 2 25.28 71.62 9.82
N ALA A 3 25.91 70.46 10.04
CA ALA A 3 26.70 69.78 8.99
C ALA A 3 27.01 68.30 9.27
N ILE A 4 26.35 67.62 10.22
CA ILE A 4 26.73 66.24 10.60
C ILE A 4 25.59 65.23 10.37
N SER A 5 24.32 65.62 10.31
CA SER A 5 23.20 64.67 10.17
C SER A 5 22.92 64.15 8.74
N GLY A 6 23.56 64.72 7.71
CA GLY A 6 23.35 64.32 6.31
C GLY A 6 24.23 63.17 5.83
N ALA A 7 25.41 63.00 6.42
CA ALA A 7 26.39 62.00 5.97
C ALA A 7 26.14 60.59 6.54
N GLU A 8 25.54 60.49 7.73
CA GLU A 8 25.20 59.19 8.34
C GLU A 8 23.90 58.60 7.77
N ALA A 9 22.93 59.43 7.38
CA ALA A 9 21.71 58.97 6.70
C ALA A 9 22.02 58.44 5.29
N SER A 10 22.95 59.07 4.56
CA SER A 10 23.37 58.63 3.24
C SER A 10 24.24 57.36 3.27
N ARG A 11 25.05 57.16 4.32
CA ARG A 11 25.82 55.91 4.51
C ARG A 11 24.97 54.75 5.03
N SER A 12 23.91 55.02 5.80
CA SER A 12 22.93 54.01 6.22
C SER A 12 22.00 53.56 5.10
N ALA A 13 21.74 54.40 4.10
CA ALA A 13 21.00 54.02 2.90
C ALA A 13 21.88 53.25 1.91
N ALA A 14 23.13 53.68 1.71
CA ALA A 14 24.09 53.02 0.83
C ALA A 14 24.63 51.67 1.37
N ALA A 15 24.56 51.43 2.68
CA ALA A 15 24.91 50.13 3.29
C ALA A 15 23.72 49.15 3.35
N ARG A 16 22.51 49.56 2.96
CA ARG A 16 21.34 48.68 2.77
C ARG A 16 21.13 48.29 1.31
N GLU A 17 21.96 48.79 0.40
CA GLU A 17 22.19 48.25 -0.95
C GLU A 17 23.39 47.30 -0.94
N GLU A 18 23.49 46.42 0.06
CA GLU A 18 24.16 45.15 -0.18
C GLU A 18 23.40 44.51 -1.34
N GLN A 19 24.09 44.31 -2.46
CA GLN A 19 23.60 43.62 -3.65
C GLN A 19 22.76 42.42 -3.22
N MET A 20 21.43 42.56 -3.22
CA MET A 20 20.53 41.42 -3.28
C MET A 20 20.80 40.80 -4.64
N THR A 21 21.77 39.90 -4.70
CA THR A 21 21.90 38.98 -5.80
C THR A 21 20.57 38.22 -5.86
N ASP A 22 19.79 38.46 -6.91
CA ASP A 22 18.55 37.71 -7.15
C ASP A 22 18.88 36.21 -7.04
N LYS A 23 18.31 35.55 -6.04
CA LYS A 23 18.47 34.11 -5.88
C LYS A 23 17.59 33.44 -6.92
N VAL A 24 18.21 32.68 -7.81
CA VAL A 24 17.50 31.91 -8.83
C VAL A 24 17.46 30.45 -8.37
N LEU A 25 16.25 29.91 -8.20
CA LEU A 25 16.03 28.49 -7.95
C LEU A 25 15.92 27.75 -9.28
N LYS A 26 16.83 26.80 -9.51
CA LYS A 26 16.81 25.97 -10.72
C LYS A 26 15.83 24.82 -10.56
N VAL A 27 14.92 24.66 -11.52
CA VAL A 27 13.90 23.62 -11.49
C VAL A 27 14.15 22.66 -12.65
N LEU A 28 14.36 21.38 -12.35
CA LEU A 28 14.42 20.32 -13.35
C LEU A 28 13.07 19.60 -13.40
N GLY A 29 12.32 19.82 -14.48
CA GLY A 29 11.08 19.11 -14.77
C GLY A 29 11.34 17.79 -15.51
N VAL A 30 10.75 16.71 -15.01
CA VAL A 30 10.73 15.38 -15.62
C VAL A 30 9.28 14.96 -15.76
N HIS A 31 8.73 15.14 -16.96
CA HIS A 31 7.34 14.79 -17.26
C HIS A 31 7.19 13.31 -17.61
N GLY A 32 5.96 12.78 -17.58
CA GLY A 32 5.62 11.47 -18.12
C GLY A 32 5.51 11.47 -19.64
N LEU A 33 5.36 10.28 -20.26
CA LEU A 33 5.21 10.17 -21.71
C LEU A 33 3.80 10.61 -22.15
N GLY A 34 3.75 11.58 -23.06
CA GLY A 34 2.56 12.06 -23.75
C GLY A 34 2.97 13.12 -24.76
N ASP A 35 2.94 12.78 -26.05
CA ASP A 35 3.24 13.61 -27.24
C ASP A 35 4.09 14.87 -26.97
N GLN A 36 5.29 14.69 -26.39
CA GLN A 36 6.16 15.80 -25.95
C GLN A 36 6.74 16.60 -27.11
N ARG A 37 6.54 16.13 -28.35
CA ARG A 37 7.01 16.75 -29.60
C ARG A 37 5.97 17.64 -30.26
N ALA A 38 4.68 17.49 -29.93
CA ALA A 38 3.58 18.26 -30.51
C ALA A 38 2.76 19.07 -29.48
N SER A 39 3.02 18.93 -28.18
CA SER A 39 2.26 19.61 -27.12
C SER A 39 3.09 20.67 -26.40
N GLY A 40 2.48 21.84 -26.13
CA GLY A 40 3.07 22.95 -25.36
C GLY A 40 3.10 22.70 -23.84
N TRP A 41 3.42 21.47 -23.43
CA TRP A 41 3.30 21.04 -22.02
C TRP A 41 4.34 21.75 -21.13
N ALA A 42 5.54 22.00 -21.65
CA ALA A 42 6.60 22.70 -20.94
C ALA A 42 6.17 24.15 -20.65
N GLU A 43 5.53 24.81 -21.61
CA GLU A 43 4.95 26.15 -21.45
C GLU A 43 3.81 26.14 -20.43
N VAL A 44 2.95 25.10 -20.43
CA VAL A 44 1.89 24.94 -19.43
C VAL A 44 2.47 24.77 -18.02
N TRP A 45 3.52 23.97 -17.85
CA TRP A 45 4.20 23.80 -16.57
C TRP A 45 4.87 25.08 -16.10
N THR A 46 5.59 25.76 -16.99
CA THR A 46 6.23 27.04 -16.70
C THR A 46 5.20 28.07 -16.28
N GLY A 47 4.10 28.23 -17.03
CA GLY A 47 3.02 29.16 -16.68
C GLY A 47 2.33 28.78 -15.36
N ALA A 48 2.10 27.50 -15.11
CA ALA A 48 1.55 27.01 -13.85
C ALA A 48 2.47 27.35 -12.66
N LEU A 49 3.77 27.09 -12.78
CA LEU A 49 4.76 27.41 -11.75
C LEU A 49 4.88 28.90 -11.51
N GLU A 50 5.00 29.71 -12.57
CA GLU A 50 5.09 31.16 -12.48
C GLU A 50 3.84 31.78 -11.82
N SER A 51 2.66 31.21 -12.09
CA SER A 51 1.41 31.67 -11.48
C SER A 51 1.27 31.26 -10.01
N ALA A 52 1.80 30.09 -9.64
CA ALA A 52 1.60 29.49 -8.32
C ALA A 52 2.73 29.82 -7.32
N PHE A 53 3.95 30.04 -7.82
CA PHE A 53 5.11 30.29 -6.97
C PHE A 53 5.01 31.69 -6.34
N PRO A 54 5.22 31.84 -5.02
CA PRO A 54 5.10 33.13 -4.35
C PRO A 54 6.03 34.18 -4.96
N ASN A 55 5.46 35.34 -5.30
CA ASN A 55 6.23 36.49 -5.73
C ASN A 55 6.97 37.11 -4.54
N VAL A 56 8.21 36.68 -4.31
CA VAL A 56 9.09 37.17 -3.25
C VAL A 56 10.20 38.02 -3.88
N PRO A 57 10.39 39.29 -3.46
CA PRO A 57 11.45 40.13 -3.99
C PRO A 57 12.83 39.47 -3.85
N GLY A 58 13.60 39.44 -4.93
CA GLY A 58 14.93 38.82 -4.95
C GLY A 58 14.95 37.30 -5.09
N LEU A 59 13.81 36.67 -5.39
CA LEU A 59 13.70 35.23 -5.63
C LEU A 59 13.03 34.97 -6.99
N ALA A 60 13.71 34.24 -7.86
CA ALA A 60 13.18 33.79 -9.14
C ALA A 60 13.27 32.26 -9.26
N ILE A 61 12.49 31.70 -10.18
CA ILE A 61 12.57 30.29 -10.57
C ILE A 61 12.99 30.20 -12.05
N THR A 62 13.75 29.18 -12.42
CA THR A 62 14.10 28.92 -13.82
C THR A 62 13.84 27.44 -14.12
N PRO A 63 12.73 27.13 -14.80
CA PRO A 63 12.39 25.77 -15.20
C PRO A 63 13.17 25.35 -16.45
N GLU A 64 13.76 24.16 -16.34
CA GLU A 64 14.39 23.41 -17.43
C GLU A 64 13.80 21.99 -17.44
N PHE A 65 13.70 21.38 -18.61
CA PHE A 65 12.99 20.11 -18.78
C PHE A 65 13.88 19.04 -19.40
N MET A 66 13.87 17.86 -18.82
CA MET A 66 14.55 16.68 -19.34
C MET A 66 13.58 15.86 -20.21
N SER A 67 13.99 15.59 -21.45
CA SER A 67 13.34 14.60 -22.31
C SER A 67 14.12 13.28 -22.32
N TYR A 68 13.41 12.18 -22.56
CA TYR A 68 13.94 10.83 -22.68
C TYR A 68 13.24 10.03 -23.78
N ASP A 69 12.58 10.71 -24.72
CA ASP A 69 11.84 10.08 -25.82
C ASP A 69 12.75 9.22 -26.72
N ASP A 70 14.02 9.62 -26.88
CA ASP A 70 15.02 8.89 -27.66
C ASP A 70 15.33 7.50 -27.06
N ILE A 71 15.26 7.39 -25.74
CA ILE A 71 15.43 6.11 -25.04
C ILE A 71 14.20 5.23 -25.31
N PHE A 72 13.01 5.83 -25.28
CA PHE A 72 11.75 5.14 -25.52
C PHE A 72 11.68 4.55 -26.93
N GLU A 73 11.99 5.34 -27.97
CA GLU A 73 11.91 4.92 -29.38
C GLU A 73 12.84 3.75 -29.74
N THR A 74 13.92 3.57 -28.96
CA THR A 74 14.90 2.50 -29.16
C THR A 74 14.63 1.26 -28.30
N THR A 75 13.52 1.25 -27.55
CA THR A 75 13.13 0.14 -26.69
C THR A 75 12.06 -0.68 -27.39
N GLU A 76 12.33 -1.96 -27.63
CA GLU A 76 11.33 -2.89 -28.18
C GLU A 76 10.26 -3.17 -27.11
N ILE A 77 9.15 -2.44 -27.18
CA ILE A 77 8.03 -2.60 -26.25
C ILE A 77 6.95 -3.42 -26.93
N SER A 78 6.66 -4.60 -26.38
CA SER A 78 5.49 -5.37 -26.80
C SER A 78 4.22 -4.70 -26.28
N PHE A 79 3.56 -3.95 -27.16
CA PHE A 79 2.32 -3.25 -26.81
C PHE A 79 1.19 -4.23 -26.44
N ALA A 80 1.20 -5.45 -27.00
CA ALA A 80 0.25 -6.50 -26.65
C ALA A 80 0.45 -7.04 -25.22
N GLU A 81 1.70 -7.22 -24.78
CA GLU A 81 2.03 -7.59 -23.39
C GLU A 81 1.70 -6.45 -22.42
N SER A 82 1.95 -5.21 -22.84
CA SER A 82 1.63 -4.01 -22.06
C SER A 82 0.13 -3.90 -21.79
N VAL A 83 -0.74 -4.16 -22.78
CA VAL A 83 -2.20 -4.13 -22.61
C VAL A 83 -2.71 -5.19 -21.62
N SER A 84 -2.12 -6.39 -21.60
CA SER A 84 -2.43 -7.41 -20.59
C SER A 84 -2.05 -6.95 -19.18
N ALA A 85 -0.94 -6.25 -19.01
CA ALA A 85 -0.53 -5.72 -17.72
C ALA A 85 -1.35 -4.50 -17.25
N ILE A 86 -1.89 -3.69 -18.16
CA ILE A 86 -2.92 -2.68 -17.84
C ILE A 86 -4.16 -3.35 -17.24
N TRP A 87 -4.52 -4.53 -17.74
CA TRP A 87 -5.63 -5.30 -17.19
C TRP A 87 -5.33 -5.84 -15.78
N LYS A 88 -4.08 -6.22 -15.48
CA LYS A 88 -3.63 -6.53 -14.10
C LYS A 88 -3.86 -5.33 -13.16
N LEU A 89 -3.56 -4.13 -13.64
CA LEU A 89 -3.73 -2.88 -12.88
C LEU A 89 -5.20 -2.51 -12.64
N ALA A 90 -6.09 -2.76 -13.61
CA ALA A 90 -7.53 -2.52 -13.46
C ALA A 90 -8.19 -3.52 -12.50
N LYS A 91 -7.61 -4.72 -12.36
CA LYS A 91 -8.11 -5.79 -11.48
C LYS A 91 -7.64 -5.69 -10.03
N SER A 92 -6.49 -5.09 -9.75
CA SER A 92 -5.92 -5.03 -8.40
C SER A 92 -6.68 -4.12 -7.43
N GLY A 93 -7.87 -3.62 -7.79
CA GLY A 93 -8.79 -2.94 -6.86
C GLY A 93 -8.35 -1.57 -6.34
N VAL A 94 -7.28 -0.97 -6.88
CA VAL A 94 -6.63 0.26 -6.34
C VAL A 94 -7.27 1.56 -6.83
N SER A 95 -8.56 1.59 -7.11
CA SER A 95 -9.16 2.87 -7.43
C SER A 95 -10.59 2.97 -6.91
N GLU A 96 -10.84 4.07 -6.19
CA GLU A 96 -12.20 4.54 -5.91
C GLU A 96 -13.00 4.82 -7.20
N ILE A 97 -12.39 4.65 -8.38
CA ILE A 97 -13.03 4.44 -9.70
C ILE A 97 -14.13 3.37 -9.64
N GLY A 98 -14.00 2.33 -8.82
CA GLY A 98 -15.03 1.29 -8.68
C GLY A 98 -16.33 1.74 -8.02
N ARG A 99 -16.40 2.96 -7.45
CA ARG A 99 -17.64 3.46 -6.80
C ARG A 99 -18.59 4.19 -7.74
N ARG A 100 -18.22 4.45 -8.99
CA ARG A 100 -19.10 5.12 -9.97
C ARG A 100 -19.16 4.36 -11.30
N ASP A 101 -20.33 3.77 -11.48
CA ASP A 101 -20.96 3.30 -12.72
C ASP A 101 -20.25 2.26 -13.59
N ARG A 102 -20.96 1.13 -13.74
CA ARG A 102 -20.70 0.04 -14.69
C ARG A 102 -20.66 0.57 -16.13
N GLY A 103 -19.46 0.67 -16.70
CA GLY A 103 -19.26 0.93 -18.14
C GLY A 103 -17.80 0.81 -18.64
N PHE A 104 -16.87 0.30 -17.82
CA PHE A 104 -15.49 0.81 -17.84
C PHE A 104 -14.57 0.31 -18.97
N VAL A 105 -14.79 -0.83 -19.63
CA VAL A 105 -13.81 -1.29 -20.65
C VAL A 105 -13.92 -0.50 -21.96
N SER A 106 -15.13 -0.08 -22.33
CA SER A 106 -15.39 0.71 -23.53
C SER A 106 -15.15 2.21 -23.35
N ASP A 107 -15.11 2.71 -22.12
CA ASP A 107 -15.17 4.16 -21.81
C ASP A 107 -13.88 4.75 -21.19
N ILE A 108 -12.87 3.92 -20.90
CA ILE A 108 -11.52 4.43 -20.56
C ILE A 108 -10.94 5.13 -21.79
N SER A 109 -10.64 6.42 -21.65
CA SER A 109 -10.00 7.22 -22.70
C SER A 109 -8.71 6.56 -23.20
N ASP A 110 -8.46 6.62 -24.50
CA ASP A 110 -7.25 6.04 -25.09
C ASP A 110 -5.97 6.51 -24.39
N ARG A 111 -5.94 7.77 -23.93
CA ARG A 111 -4.80 8.34 -23.18
C ARG A 111 -4.44 7.57 -21.92
N ILE A 112 -5.42 7.15 -21.11
CA ILE A 112 -5.17 6.40 -19.87
C ILE A 112 -4.58 5.03 -20.20
N LYS A 113 -5.12 4.33 -21.22
CA LYS A 113 -4.59 3.05 -21.71
C LYS A 113 -3.14 3.21 -22.17
N TRP A 114 -2.82 4.29 -22.89
CA TRP A 114 -1.44 4.56 -23.31
C TRP A 114 -0.49 4.79 -22.13
N THR A 115 -0.84 5.64 -21.16
CA THR A 115 0.02 5.91 -19.99
C THR A 115 0.26 4.66 -19.14
N ALA A 116 -0.80 3.87 -18.93
CA ALA A 116 -0.75 2.60 -18.21
C ALA A 116 0.24 1.62 -18.85
N GLY A 117 0.19 1.47 -20.18
CA GLY A 117 1.07 0.57 -20.92
C GLY A 117 2.55 0.95 -20.81
N TYR A 118 2.85 2.25 -20.77
CA TYR A 118 4.23 2.72 -20.60
C TYR A 118 4.78 2.51 -19.21
N VAL A 119 3.96 2.69 -18.18
CA VAL A 119 4.35 2.39 -16.80
C VAL A 119 4.75 0.91 -16.66
N VAL A 120 3.95 0.01 -17.24
CA VAL A 120 4.26 -1.42 -17.29
C VAL A 120 5.56 -1.67 -18.04
N ALA A 121 5.65 -1.21 -19.28
CA ALA A 121 6.80 -1.49 -20.14
C ALA A 121 8.11 -1.04 -19.50
N TRP A 122 8.11 0.12 -18.86
CA TRP A 122 9.27 0.61 -18.11
C TRP A 122 9.53 -0.20 -16.83
N ALA A 123 8.50 -0.59 -16.09
CA ALA A 123 8.65 -1.36 -14.85
C ALA A 123 9.23 -2.77 -15.09
N GLU A 124 9.03 -3.33 -16.28
CA GLU A 124 9.48 -4.69 -16.63
C GLU A 124 10.82 -4.73 -17.41
N ASP A 125 11.34 -3.60 -17.88
CA ASP A 125 12.60 -3.52 -18.65
C ASP A 125 13.76 -2.86 -17.85
N GLU A 126 14.68 -3.70 -17.36
CA GLU A 126 15.87 -3.25 -16.60
C GLU A 126 16.83 -2.35 -17.44
N LYS A 127 16.94 -2.59 -18.76
CA LYS A 127 17.77 -1.74 -19.63
C LYS A 127 17.15 -0.37 -19.80
N PHE A 128 15.82 -0.31 -19.95
CA PHE A 128 15.10 0.94 -20.04
C PHE A 128 15.23 1.74 -18.72
N GLN A 129 15.09 1.09 -17.58
CA GLN A 129 15.34 1.69 -16.27
C GLN A 129 16.77 2.21 -16.13
N GLN A 130 17.78 1.44 -16.57
CA GLN A 130 19.18 1.86 -16.52
C GLN A 130 19.45 3.08 -17.40
N LYS A 131 18.98 3.10 -18.65
CA LYS A 131 19.16 4.23 -19.58
C LYS A 131 18.52 5.51 -19.03
N THR A 132 17.28 5.41 -18.54
CA THR A 132 16.55 6.56 -17.98
C THR A 132 17.19 7.06 -16.68
N ARG A 133 17.62 6.17 -15.79
CA ARG A 133 18.40 6.54 -14.59
C ARG A 133 19.69 7.30 -14.93
N ASN A 134 20.44 6.83 -15.91
CA ASN A 134 21.66 7.51 -16.35
C ASN A 134 21.36 8.91 -16.90
N ARG A 135 20.25 9.08 -17.63
CA ARG A 135 19.79 10.38 -18.13
C ARG A 135 19.45 11.33 -16.98
N VAL A 136 18.74 10.86 -15.96
CA VAL A 136 18.43 11.66 -14.74
C VAL A 136 19.70 12.14 -14.07
N PHE A 137 20.68 11.25 -13.84
CA PHE A 137 21.93 11.66 -13.21
C PHE A 137 22.74 12.63 -14.05
N ALA A 138 22.76 12.48 -15.38
CA ALA A 138 23.41 13.43 -16.27
C ALA A 138 22.77 14.83 -16.16
N ALA A 139 21.43 14.92 -16.21
CA ALA A 139 20.70 16.17 -16.05
C ALA A 139 20.95 16.81 -14.68
N ILE A 140 21.00 16.04 -13.60
CA ILE A 140 21.30 16.57 -12.25
C ILE A 140 22.73 17.13 -12.17
N ARG A 141 23.72 16.48 -12.80
CA ARG A 141 25.10 16.98 -12.83
C ARG A 141 25.21 18.27 -13.63
N GLU A 142 24.56 18.32 -14.78
CA GLU A 142 24.60 19.45 -15.70
C GLU A 142 23.92 20.68 -15.09
N HIS A 143 22.70 20.52 -14.60
CA HIS A 143 21.86 21.64 -14.19
C HIS A 143 22.05 22.01 -12.71
N GLN A 144 22.42 21.03 -11.86
CA GLN A 144 22.47 21.15 -10.40
C GLN A 144 21.19 21.79 -9.83
N PRO A 145 20.03 21.14 -10.02
CA PRO A 145 18.74 21.73 -9.69
C PRO A 145 18.53 21.89 -8.17
N ASP A 146 17.85 22.96 -7.77
CA ASP A 146 17.33 23.13 -6.41
C ASP A 146 16.03 22.34 -6.20
N ILE A 147 15.26 22.14 -7.27
CA ILE A 147 13.97 21.46 -7.27
C ILE A 147 13.92 20.47 -8.43
N VAL A 148 13.53 19.22 -8.16
CA VAL A 148 13.18 18.25 -9.21
C VAL A 148 11.66 18.05 -9.16
N LEU A 149 10.97 18.41 -10.25
CA LEU A 149 9.53 18.21 -10.43
C LEU A 149 9.32 16.96 -11.28
N ALA A 150 8.67 15.94 -10.74
CA ALA A 150 8.48 14.67 -11.44
C ALA A 150 7.01 14.27 -11.47
N HIS A 151 6.48 14.10 -12.69
CA HIS A 151 5.07 13.80 -12.92
C HIS A 151 4.89 12.45 -13.59
N SER A 152 3.87 11.69 -13.19
CA SER A 152 3.50 10.44 -13.88
C SER A 152 4.71 9.50 -13.98
N LEU A 153 4.95 8.87 -15.15
CA LEU A 153 6.13 8.03 -15.39
C LEU A 153 7.46 8.72 -15.02
N GLY A 154 7.57 10.04 -15.17
CA GLY A 154 8.75 10.81 -14.76
C GLY A 154 9.06 10.62 -13.28
N SER A 155 8.04 10.52 -12.41
CA SER A 155 8.20 10.25 -10.98
C SER A 155 8.77 8.87 -10.69
N LEU A 156 8.44 7.85 -11.49
CA LEU A 156 9.00 6.51 -11.37
C LEU A 156 10.47 6.48 -11.79
N ILE A 157 10.78 7.15 -12.90
CA ILE A 157 12.15 7.28 -13.43
C ILE A 157 13.08 7.95 -12.42
N THR A 158 12.66 9.10 -11.86
CA THR A 158 13.47 9.83 -10.87
C THR A 158 13.53 9.08 -9.55
N TYR A 159 12.44 8.46 -9.09
CA TYR A 159 12.47 7.65 -7.88
C TYR A 159 13.39 6.42 -8.03
N ASN A 160 13.34 5.69 -9.15
CA ASN A 160 14.30 4.63 -9.47
C ASN A 160 15.73 5.14 -9.35
N ALA A 161 16.02 6.29 -9.99
CA ALA A 161 17.33 6.89 -9.94
C ALA A 161 17.78 7.16 -8.50
N PHE A 162 16.93 7.79 -7.69
CA PHE A 162 17.30 8.23 -6.35
C PHE A 162 17.38 7.09 -5.32
N THR A 163 16.61 6.01 -5.49
CA THR A 163 16.71 4.82 -4.62
C THR A 163 17.80 3.85 -5.03
N HIS A 164 18.23 3.87 -6.29
CA HIS A 164 19.18 2.88 -6.79
C HIS A 164 20.57 3.06 -6.16
N SER A 165 21.32 1.97 -6.02
CA SER A 165 22.69 1.98 -5.47
C SER A 165 23.65 2.91 -6.22
N ASP A 166 23.34 3.29 -7.46
CA ASP A 166 24.11 4.26 -8.25
C ASP A 166 24.01 5.69 -7.69
N ALA A 167 22.90 6.06 -7.03
CA ALA A 167 22.77 7.35 -6.36
C ALA A 167 23.70 7.50 -5.15
N LYS A 168 24.19 6.37 -4.60
CA LYS A 168 25.15 6.35 -3.48
C LYS A 168 26.61 6.50 -3.95
N LYS A 169 26.87 6.68 -5.25
CA LYS A 169 28.21 6.71 -5.85
C LYS A 169 28.62 8.12 -6.27
N ALA A 170 29.94 8.36 -6.23
CA ALA A 170 30.57 9.59 -6.72
C ALA A 170 29.95 10.87 -6.12
N ASP A 171 29.55 11.81 -6.97
CA ASP A 171 29.05 13.15 -6.66
C ASP A 171 27.54 13.19 -6.36
N MET A 172 26.81 12.11 -6.63
CA MET A 172 25.34 12.07 -6.49
C MET A 172 24.83 12.29 -5.06
N PRO A 173 25.43 11.73 -3.99
CA PRO A 173 24.95 11.99 -2.64
C PRO A 173 24.96 13.48 -2.28
N GLU A 174 26.02 14.20 -2.67
CA GLU A 174 26.13 15.63 -2.39
C GLU A 174 25.10 16.43 -3.20
N LEU A 175 24.94 16.12 -4.49
CA LEU A 175 24.00 16.80 -5.36
C LEU A 175 22.55 16.56 -4.92
N LEU A 176 22.17 15.31 -4.65
CA LEU A 176 20.81 14.94 -4.23
C LEU A 176 20.45 15.52 -2.86
N SER A 177 21.40 15.59 -1.91
CA SER A 177 21.16 16.15 -0.57
C SER A 177 20.68 17.61 -0.57
N LYS A 178 20.87 18.33 -1.69
CA LYS A 178 20.45 19.72 -1.89
C LYS A 178 19.08 19.84 -2.58
N VAL A 179 18.64 18.79 -3.27
CA VAL A 179 17.42 18.75 -4.10
C VAL A 179 16.17 18.70 -3.24
N ARG A 180 15.20 19.56 -3.54
CA ARG A 180 13.80 19.39 -3.13
C ARG A 180 13.06 18.60 -4.21
N TYR A 181 12.61 17.41 -3.88
CA TYR A 181 11.94 16.52 -4.81
C TYR A 181 10.43 16.69 -4.69
N VAL A 182 9.73 16.95 -5.80
CA VAL A 182 8.28 17.10 -5.83
C VAL A 182 7.69 16.08 -6.80
N THR A 183 6.88 15.15 -6.29
CA THR A 183 6.20 14.13 -7.10
C THR A 183 4.70 14.35 -7.14
N PHE A 184 4.07 14.20 -8.30
CA PHE A 184 2.63 14.41 -8.47
C PHE A 184 2.10 13.59 -9.66
N GLY A 185 0.81 13.26 -9.65
CA GLY A 185 0.27 12.24 -10.57
C GLY A 185 1.09 10.95 -10.50
N SER A 186 1.61 10.59 -9.33
CA SER A 186 2.71 9.63 -9.20
C SER A 186 2.22 8.21 -8.92
N GLN A 187 2.79 7.24 -9.62
CA GLN A 187 2.49 5.81 -9.47
C GLN A 187 3.44 5.07 -8.50
N ILE A 188 4.32 5.77 -7.77
CA ILE A 188 5.38 5.16 -6.93
C ILE A 188 4.81 4.17 -5.91
N ALA A 189 3.69 4.52 -5.26
CA ALA A 189 3.03 3.67 -4.26
C ALA A 189 2.10 2.62 -4.86
N ASN A 190 1.94 2.56 -6.19
CA ASN A 190 1.07 1.57 -6.78
C ASN A 190 1.64 0.15 -6.53
N PRO A 191 0.85 -0.80 -6.01
CA PRO A 191 1.30 -2.15 -5.67
C PRO A 191 1.94 -2.94 -6.82
N PHE A 192 1.48 -2.71 -8.05
CA PHE A 192 2.10 -3.30 -9.23
C PHE A 192 3.50 -2.74 -9.48
N VAL A 193 3.66 -1.42 -9.32
CA VAL A 193 4.92 -0.73 -9.59
C VAL A 193 5.94 -1.01 -8.49
N ILE A 194 5.53 -0.96 -7.22
CA ILE A 194 6.43 -1.13 -6.08
C ILE A 194 7.12 -2.50 -6.07
N ARG A 195 6.43 -3.53 -6.58
CA ARG A 195 6.94 -4.90 -6.73
C ARG A 195 8.18 -4.97 -7.61
N ASN A 196 8.20 -4.18 -8.70
CA ASN A 196 9.27 -4.19 -9.69
C ASN A 196 10.32 -3.11 -9.42
N LEU A 197 9.94 -2.05 -8.69
CA LEU A 197 10.80 -0.90 -8.43
C LEU A 197 11.61 -1.02 -7.13
N THR A 198 11.09 -1.74 -6.15
CA THR A 198 11.69 -1.90 -4.82
C THR A 198 11.54 -3.35 -4.34
N ASN A 199 12.07 -3.69 -3.17
CA ASN A 199 11.79 -4.97 -2.51
C ASN A 199 10.38 -5.00 -1.89
N GLY A 200 9.36 -4.43 -2.54
CA GLY A 200 7.98 -4.34 -2.05
C GLY A 200 7.74 -3.29 -0.96
N ARG A 201 8.66 -2.32 -0.80
CA ARG A 201 8.56 -1.23 0.19
C ARG A 201 9.19 0.06 -0.33
N ILE A 202 8.47 1.16 -0.19
CA ILE A 202 8.94 2.50 -0.52
C ILE A 202 10.06 2.88 0.45
N GLN A 203 11.14 3.41 -0.09
CA GLN A 203 12.33 3.80 0.64
C GLN A 203 12.37 5.32 0.79
N PRO A 204 12.74 5.83 1.98
CA PRO A 204 13.13 7.22 2.13
C PRO A 204 14.29 7.56 1.17
N LEU A 205 14.35 8.82 0.76
CA LEU A 205 15.34 9.31 -0.20
C LEU A 205 16.34 10.23 0.51
N ASP A 206 17.61 10.17 0.09
CA ASP A 206 18.67 11.08 0.56
C ASP A 206 18.63 12.44 -0.16
N VAL A 207 17.43 13.02 -0.22
CA VAL A 207 17.17 14.36 -0.76
C VAL A 207 16.95 15.36 0.36
N LYS A 208 17.04 16.67 0.06
CA LYS A 208 16.79 17.72 1.07
C LYS A 208 15.40 17.57 1.68
N PHE A 209 14.39 17.42 0.82
CA PHE A 209 13.01 17.18 1.21
C PHE A 209 12.21 16.62 0.03
N TRP A 210 11.30 15.68 0.30
CA TRP A 210 10.39 15.09 -0.68
C TRP A 210 8.94 15.51 -0.39
N TYR A 211 8.38 16.33 -1.28
CA TYR A 211 6.97 16.69 -1.32
C TYR A 211 6.23 15.77 -2.30
N HIS A 212 5.16 15.11 -1.86
CA HIS A 212 4.30 14.31 -2.72
C HIS A 212 2.91 14.93 -2.77
N LEU A 213 2.41 15.25 -3.96
CA LEU A 213 1.06 15.75 -4.19
C LEU A 213 0.17 14.58 -4.64
N TYR A 214 -0.92 14.35 -3.91
CA TYR A 214 -1.83 13.24 -4.15
C TYR A 214 -3.25 13.76 -4.39
N ASN A 215 -3.85 13.35 -5.51
CA ASN A 215 -5.25 13.63 -5.81
C ASN A 215 -6.00 12.31 -5.71
N VAL A 216 -6.96 12.23 -4.80
CA VAL A 216 -7.81 11.05 -4.61
C VAL A 216 -8.67 10.72 -5.84
N HIS A 217 -8.89 11.70 -6.73
CA HIS A 217 -9.64 11.54 -7.97
C HIS A 217 -8.77 11.22 -9.20
N ASP A 218 -7.44 11.16 -9.07
CA ASP A 218 -6.57 10.87 -10.22
C ASP A 218 -6.59 9.38 -10.59
N ASP A 219 -7.15 9.11 -11.77
CA ASP A 219 -7.46 7.78 -12.26
C ASP A 219 -6.25 7.04 -12.88
N VAL A 220 -5.07 7.65 -12.93
CA VAL A 220 -3.88 7.10 -13.63
C VAL A 220 -2.94 6.39 -12.65
N PHE A 221 -3.52 5.44 -11.89
CA PHE A 221 -2.82 4.56 -10.96
C PHE A 221 -2.08 5.26 -9.82
N THR A 222 -2.52 6.45 -9.44
CA THR A 222 -1.94 7.15 -8.31
C THR A 222 -2.30 6.44 -7.00
N ALA A 223 -1.39 6.46 -6.04
CA ALA A 223 -1.60 5.88 -4.73
C ALA A 223 -0.93 6.76 -3.67
N PRO A 224 -1.52 6.87 -2.45
CA PRO A 224 -0.91 7.64 -1.39
C PRO A 224 0.40 6.97 -0.93
N ILE A 225 1.41 7.79 -0.64
CA ILE A 225 2.69 7.35 -0.09
C ILE A 225 2.68 7.52 1.43
N ARG A 226 3.03 6.45 2.15
CA ARG A 226 3.19 6.46 3.61
C ARG A 226 4.64 6.18 3.97
N LEU A 227 5.31 7.19 4.51
CA LEU A 227 6.70 7.13 5.00
C LEU A 227 6.82 7.78 6.39
N PRO A 228 6.18 7.21 7.42
CA PRO A 228 6.18 7.77 8.79
C PRO A 228 7.58 7.92 9.40
N ASP A 229 8.53 7.07 8.98
CA ASP A 229 9.90 7.11 9.49
C ASP A 229 10.79 8.17 8.78
N ALA A 230 10.28 8.82 7.73
CA ALA A 230 11.03 9.78 6.93
C ALA A 230 10.80 11.22 7.40
N ASN A 231 11.79 11.81 8.07
CA ASN A 231 11.74 13.20 8.53
C ASN A 231 11.80 14.23 7.39
N ASN A 232 12.16 13.81 6.18
CA ASN A 232 12.29 14.65 5.00
C ASN A 232 11.22 14.33 3.94
N PHE A 233 10.02 13.93 4.36
CA PHE A 233 8.90 13.61 3.47
C PHE A 233 7.60 14.28 3.94
N SER A 234 6.75 14.69 2.99
CA SER A 234 5.35 15.05 3.26
C SER A 234 4.45 14.73 2.08
N GLN A 235 3.22 14.28 2.37
CA GLN A 235 2.15 14.20 1.38
C GLN A 235 1.17 15.37 1.55
N THR A 236 0.78 16.01 0.45
CA THR A 236 -0.28 17.02 0.40
C THR A 236 -1.43 16.50 -0.45
N GLU A 237 -2.63 16.46 0.12
CA GLU A 237 -3.87 16.19 -0.61
C GLU A 237 -4.20 17.38 -1.52
N THR A 238 -4.35 17.12 -2.81
CA THR A 238 -4.64 18.11 -3.86
C THR A 238 -5.85 17.66 -4.69
N PRO A 239 -7.05 17.63 -4.11
CA PRO A 239 -8.25 17.21 -4.83
C PRO A 239 -8.61 18.21 -5.93
N PHE A 240 -8.87 17.71 -7.13
CA PHE A 240 -9.49 18.42 -8.25
C PHE A 240 -10.17 17.40 -9.19
N ASP A 241 -11.18 17.86 -9.94
CA ASP A 241 -12.05 17.08 -10.83
C ASP A 241 -12.18 17.88 -12.15
N ASP A 242 -11.25 17.64 -13.07
CA ASP A 242 -11.08 18.27 -14.38
C ASP A 242 -11.61 17.33 -15.49
N ALA A 243 -12.76 17.68 -16.06
CA ALA A 243 -13.34 16.94 -17.17
C ALA A 243 -12.36 16.75 -18.35
N GLY A 244 -12.08 15.50 -18.70
CA GLY A 244 -11.34 15.12 -19.92
C GLY A 244 -9.83 14.87 -19.76
N MET A 245 -9.25 15.07 -18.56
CA MET A 245 -7.82 14.78 -18.28
C MET A 245 -7.60 13.69 -17.23
N ALA A 246 -8.64 12.93 -16.88
CA ALA A 246 -8.59 11.86 -15.87
C ALA A 246 -8.02 12.35 -14.51
N ASP A 247 -8.22 13.63 -14.23
CA ASP A 247 -7.68 14.34 -13.06
C ASP A 247 -6.16 14.21 -12.88
N HIS A 248 -5.45 14.02 -13.99
CA HIS A 248 -4.00 13.81 -14.10
C HIS A 248 -3.25 15.03 -14.63
N SER A 249 -3.84 16.22 -14.49
CA SER A 249 -3.28 17.48 -14.98
C SER A 249 -2.16 17.98 -14.07
N ALA A 250 -0.95 18.10 -14.61
CA ALA A 250 0.16 18.73 -13.91
C ALA A 250 -0.15 20.16 -13.42
N ALA A 251 -0.86 20.95 -14.24
CA ALA A 251 -1.24 22.30 -13.84
C ALA A 251 -2.22 22.28 -12.64
N GLY A 252 -3.16 21.33 -12.62
CA GLY A 252 -4.09 21.13 -11.51
C GLY A 252 -3.35 20.87 -10.18
N TYR A 253 -2.33 20.00 -10.22
CA TYR A 253 -1.46 19.74 -9.05
C TYR A 253 -0.66 20.97 -8.62
N LEU A 254 0.06 21.61 -9.55
CA LEU A 254 1.04 22.66 -9.25
C LEU A 254 0.38 23.96 -8.76
N THR A 255 -0.82 24.27 -9.29
CA THR A 255 -1.58 25.49 -8.95
C THR A 255 -2.56 25.30 -7.80
N ASN A 256 -2.75 24.06 -7.30
CA ASN A 256 -3.67 23.79 -6.22
C ASN A 256 -3.36 24.67 -4.98
N PRO A 257 -4.37 25.31 -4.35
CA PRO A 257 -4.14 26.14 -3.17
C PRO A 257 -3.39 25.43 -2.03
N ALA A 258 -3.61 24.12 -1.87
CA ALA A 258 -2.88 23.31 -0.89
C ALA A 258 -1.39 23.19 -1.24
N THR A 259 -1.05 22.98 -2.53
CA THR A 259 0.33 22.97 -3.02
C THR A 259 1.01 24.32 -2.78
N VAL A 260 0.35 25.42 -3.12
CA VAL A 260 0.88 26.77 -2.89
C VAL A 260 1.17 26.99 -1.41
N ALA A 261 0.24 26.60 -0.54
CA ALA A 261 0.35 26.80 0.91
C ALA A 261 1.43 25.93 1.55
N ASN A 262 1.49 24.64 1.20
CA ASN A 262 2.29 23.64 1.91
C ASN A 262 3.64 23.38 1.25
N VAL A 263 3.80 23.69 -0.03
CA VAL A 263 5.04 23.45 -0.79
C VAL A 263 5.71 24.77 -1.18
N TRP A 264 5.10 25.56 -2.07
CA TRP A 264 5.80 26.71 -2.66
C TRP A 264 6.16 27.81 -1.66
N ARG A 265 5.26 28.11 -0.73
CA ARG A 265 5.57 29.06 0.37
C ARG A 265 6.70 28.57 1.27
N SER A 266 6.75 27.27 1.56
CA SER A 266 7.84 26.67 2.35
C SER A 266 9.17 26.83 1.63
N ILE A 267 9.22 26.43 0.35
CA ILE A 267 10.43 26.52 -0.49
C ILE A 267 10.91 27.97 -0.62
N ALA A 268 10.00 28.93 -0.85
CA ALA A 268 10.35 30.34 -0.99
C ALA A 268 10.88 30.96 0.32
N ALA A 269 10.25 30.64 1.45
CA ALA A 269 10.67 31.14 2.76
C ALA A 269 12.06 30.61 3.17
N GLU A 270 12.30 29.31 3.01
CA GLU A 270 13.63 28.72 3.24
C GLU A 270 14.69 29.33 2.33
N SER A 271 14.32 29.73 1.11
CA SER A 271 15.27 30.21 0.12
C SER A 271 15.73 31.64 0.39
N THR A 272 14.93 32.43 1.11
CA THR A 272 15.20 33.85 1.42
C THR A 272 15.67 34.08 2.86
N ASN A 273 15.90 33.00 3.65
CA ASN A 273 16.19 33.08 5.09
C ASN A 273 15.16 33.90 5.88
N ALA A 274 13.96 34.11 5.33
CA ALA A 274 12.88 34.76 6.02
C ALA A 274 12.42 33.85 7.15
N ARG A 275 12.35 34.37 8.39
CA ARG A 275 11.69 33.67 9.49
C ARG A 275 10.23 33.49 9.10
N THR A 276 9.85 32.28 8.70
CA THR A 276 8.46 31.96 8.45
C THR A 276 7.71 32.05 9.78
N PHE A 277 6.82 33.03 9.91
CA PHE A 277 5.57 32.81 10.64
C PHE A 277 4.68 31.93 9.75
N ALA A 278 5.14 30.71 9.45
CA ALA A 278 4.27 29.74 8.82
C ALA A 278 3.16 29.43 9.84
N PRO A 279 1.86 29.47 9.48
CA PRO A 279 0.92 28.65 10.22
C PRO A 279 1.51 27.24 10.13
N SER A 280 1.79 26.63 11.28
CA SER A 280 2.14 25.22 11.36
C SER A 280 0.94 24.43 10.87
N ILE A 281 0.80 24.30 9.56
CA ILE A 281 0.00 23.29 8.89
C ILE A 281 0.98 22.31 8.25
N VAL A 282 2.03 21.95 9.01
CA VAL A 282 2.23 20.52 9.13
C VAL A 282 0.95 20.10 9.84
N ALA A 283 0.03 19.45 9.13
CA ALA A 283 -0.89 18.53 9.78
C ALA A 283 -0.07 17.32 10.30
N GLN A 284 1.04 17.58 10.99
CA GLN A 284 1.26 16.92 12.25
C GLN A 284 0.08 17.43 13.06
N SER A 285 -0.90 16.55 13.24
CA SER A 285 -1.37 16.25 14.58
C SER A 285 -0.18 16.29 15.56
N ARG A 286 0.31 17.50 15.89
CA ARG A 286 1.11 17.78 17.07
C ARG A 286 0.13 17.57 18.22
N SER A 287 -0.09 16.30 18.52
CA SER A 287 -0.33 15.86 19.87
C SER A 287 0.63 16.65 20.74
N VAL A 288 0.05 17.40 21.66
CA VAL A 288 0.76 18.09 22.75
C VAL A 288 1.91 17.20 23.19
N VAL A 289 3.12 17.75 23.30
CA VAL A 289 4.35 17.08 23.75
C VAL A 289 4.16 16.51 25.16
N GLY A 290 3.39 15.43 25.25
CA GLY A 290 3.58 14.32 26.15
C GLY A 290 4.45 13.30 25.43
N LYS A 291 4.96 12.32 26.15
CA LYS A 291 5.60 11.15 25.53
C LYS A 291 4.68 10.62 24.40
N PRO A 292 5.20 10.26 23.21
CA PRO A 292 4.38 9.65 22.17
C PRO A 292 3.65 8.48 22.80
N ARG A 293 2.33 8.59 22.84
CA ARG A 293 1.47 7.62 23.50
C ARG A 293 1.13 6.59 22.44
N LYS A 294 1.82 5.44 22.52
CA LYS A 294 1.54 4.22 21.75
C LYS A 294 0.04 4.11 21.44
N LYS A 295 -0.34 4.18 20.17
CA LYS A 295 -1.73 3.99 19.77
C LYS A 295 -2.02 2.49 19.84
N GLN A 296 -3.10 2.15 20.53
CA GLN A 296 -3.67 0.81 20.49
C GLN A 296 -5.01 0.94 19.78
N LYS A 297 -5.20 0.23 18.67
CA LYS A 297 -6.46 0.22 17.91
C LYS A 297 -6.86 -1.22 17.59
N ALA A 298 -8.15 -1.51 17.64
CA ALA A 298 -8.69 -2.79 17.19
C ALA A 298 -9.89 -2.61 16.28
N LEU A 299 -9.95 -3.39 15.20
CA LEU A 299 -11.12 -3.56 14.37
C LEU A 299 -11.58 -5.01 14.45
N LEU A 300 -12.82 -5.22 14.90
CA LEU A 300 -13.43 -6.53 15.06
C LEU A 300 -14.63 -6.65 14.11
N VAL A 301 -14.58 -7.62 13.20
CA VAL A 301 -15.62 -7.87 12.18
C VAL A 301 -16.29 -9.21 12.46
N GLY A 302 -17.62 -9.22 12.44
CA GLY A 302 -18.44 -10.40 12.75
C GLY A 302 -19.69 -10.45 11.90
N ILE A 303 -19.92 -11.54 11.18
CA ILE A 303 -21.06 -11.65 10.26
C ILE A 303 -21.79 -12.97 10.52
N ASN A 304 -23.03 -12.87 10.99
CA ASN A 304 -23.97 -13.97 11.17
C ASN A 304 -25.05 -13.96 10.09
N ASP A 305 -25.68 -12.80 9.89
CA ASP A 305 -26.91 -12.66 9.09
C ASP A 305 -26.60 -12.42 7.61
N TYR A 306 -25.94 -13.39 6.97
CA TYR A 306 -25.79 -13.36 5.52
C TYR A 306 -27.15 -13.34 4.81
N PRO A 307 -27.30 -12.61 3.68
CA PRO A 307 -28.57 -12.49 2.97
C PRO A 307 -29.19 -13.83 2.57
N GLU A 308 -28.36 -14.78 2.14
CA GLU A 308 -28.78 -16.14 1.84
C GLU A 308 -28.92 -16.96 3.12
N ALA A 309 -30.12 -17.47 3.39
CA ALA A 309 -30.42 -18.21 4.61
C ALA A 309 -29.52 -19.45 4.82
N ALA A 310 -29.07 -20.09 3.73
CA ALA A 310 -28.17 -21.24 3.77
C ALA A 310 -26.75 -20.89 4.26
N ASN A 311 -26.34 -19.63 4.15
CA ASN A 311 -25.02 -19.14 4.55
C ASN A 311 -25.05 -18.46 5.93
N ARG A 312 -26.16 -18.53 6.67
CA ARG A 312 -26.25 -17.88 7.98
C ARG A 312 -25.44 -18.62 9.05
N LEU A 313 -24.68 -17.84 9.81
CA LEU A 313 -23.91 -18.29 10.98
C LEU A 313 -24.58 -17.76 12.27
N GLU A 314 -24.18 -18.30 13.42
CA GLU A 314 -24.76 -17.96 14.73
C GLU A 314 -23.71 -17.41 15.70
N GLY A 315 -22.43 -17.74 15.54
CA GLY A 315 -21.38 -17.47 16.52
C GLY A 315 -20.50 -16.25 16.25
N CYS A 316 -20.50 -15.68 15.04
CA CYS A 316 -19.53 -14.66 14.65
C CYS A 316 -19.71 -13.31 15.36
N VAL A 317 -20.95 -12.90 15.62
CA VAL A 317 -21.22 -11.70 16.42
C VAL A 317 -20.80 -11.91 17.87
N ASN A 318 -21.08 -13.08 18.46
CA ASN A 318 -20.66 -13.42 19.82
C ASN A 318 -19.14 -13.49 19.95
N ASP A 319 -18.46 -13.97 18.92
CA ASP A 319 -17.00 -13.98 18.83
C ASP A 319 -16.41 -12.57 18.89
N VAL A 320 -17.00 -11.61 18.17
CA VAL A 320 -16.58 -10.19 18.22
C VAL A 320 -16.72 -9.64 19.64
N PHE A 321 -17.85 -9.88 20.31
CA PHE A 321 -18.01 -9.43 21.70
C PHE A 321 -17.06 -10.15 22.67
N THR A 322 -16.78 -11.43 22.43
CA THR A 322 -15.83 -12.21 23.22
C THR A 322 -14.42 -11.63 23.10
N MET A 323 -13.95 -11.38 21.87
CA MET A 323 -12.65 -10.79 21.61
C MET A 323 -12.58 -9.34 22.10
N SER A 324 -13.64 -8.55 21.96
CA SER A 324 -13.71 -7.19 22.51
C SER A 324 -13.52 -7.20 24.02
N ALA A 325 -14.18 -8.12 24.74
CA ALA A 325 -14.02 -8.28 26.17
C ALA A 325 -12.58 -8.71 26.53
N VAL A 326 -12.01 -9.69 25.84
CA VAL A 326 -10.61 -10.12 26.07
C VAL A 326 -9.63 -8.96 25.87
N LEU A 327 -9.76 -8.20 24.80
CA LEU A 327 -8.87 -7.07 24.53
C LEU A 327 -8.99 -5.99 25.62
N GLN A 328 -10.19 -5.72 26.10
CA GLN A 328 -10.41 -4.80 27.22
C GLN A 328 -9.85 -5.33 28.55
N ASP A 329 -10.04 -6.62 28.85
CA ASP A 329 -9.43 -7.29 30.01
C ASP A 329 -7.89 -7.18 29.98
N CYS A 330 -7.32 -7.10 28.77
CA CYS A 330 -5.88 -6.94 28.55
C CYS A 330 -5.43 -5.48 28.42
N GLY A 331 -6.31 -4.52 28.68
CA GLY A 331 -5.97 -3.10 28.80
C GLY A 331 -6.18 -2.25 27.54
N LEU A 332 -6.74 -2.79 26.46
CA LEU A 332 -7.16 -1.94 25.33
C LEU A 332 -8.37 -1.08 25.75
N PRO A 333 -8.31 0.25 25.58
CA PRO A 333 -9.45 1.10 25.89
C PRO A 333 -10.65 0.80 24.99
N PRO A 334 -11.89 0.86 25.48
CA PRO A 334 -13.08 0.60 24.66
C PRO A 334 -13.21 1.57 23.47
N GLU A 335 -12.78 2.82 23.62
CA GLU A 335 -12.77 3.84 22.54
C GLU A 335 -11.80 3.50 21.40
N SER A 336 -10.83 2.64 21.68
CA SER A 336 -9.85 2.14 20.71
C SER A 336 -10.36 0.94 19.90
N ILE A 337 -11.55 0.42 20.21
CA ILE A 337 -12.12 -0.76 19.56
C ILE A 337 -13.29 -0.35 18.69
N ARG A 338 -13.20 -0.62 17.39
CA ARG A 338 -14.33 -0.49 16.44
C ARG A 338 -14.84 -1.86 16.04
N THR A 339 -16.16 -1.96 15.87
CA THR A 339 -16.81 -3.16 15.38
C THR A 339 -17.48 -2.93 14.02
N CYS A 340 -17.57 -3.98 13.21
CA CYS A 340 -18.34 -4.03 11.97
C CYS A 340 -19.15 -5.32 11.94
N LEU A 341 -20.48 -5.22 11.97
CA LEU A 341 -21.35 -6.37 12.17
C LEU A 341 -22.41 -6.48 11.08
N ASP A 342 -22.69 -7.71 10.66
CA ASP A 342 -23.80 -8.10 9.77
C ASP A 342 -23.98 -7.15 8.58
N ALA A 343 -25.17 -6.57 8.37
CA ALA A 343 -25.49 -5.70 7.24
C ALA A 343 -24.60 -4.44 7.10
N ARG A 344 -23.79 -4.11 8.12
CA ARG A 344 -22.78 -3.02 8.04
C ARG A 344 -21.41 -3.52 7.59
N ALA A 345 -21.14 -4.82 7.70
CA ALA A 345 -19.93 -5.47 7.25
C ALA A 345 -19.98 -5.78 5.74
N THR A 346 -20.37 -4.76 4.96
CA THR A 346 -20.20 -4.78 3.50
C THR A 346 -18.72 -4.68 3.15
N ALA A 347 -18.35 -4.98 1.89
CA ALA A 347 -16.97 -4.85 1.41
C ALA A 347 -16.41 -3.45 1.74
N ASP A 348 -17.16 -2.41 1.36
CA ASP A 348 -16.84 -1.02 1.67
C ASP A 348 -16.82 -0.71 3.18
N GLY A 349 -17.78 -1.25 3.93
CA GLY A 349 -17.88 -1.04 5.37
C GLY A 349 -16.68 -1.58 6.14
N ILE A 350 -16.13 -2.72 5.69
CA ILE A 350 -14.92 -3.32 6.24
C ILE A 350 -13.68 -2.53 5.80
N VAL A 351 -13.53 -2.27 4.49
CA VAL A 351 -12.36 -1.54 3.95
C VAL A 351 -12.23 -0.15 4.55
N THR A 352 -13.33 0.61 4.69
CA THR A 352 -13.32 1.93 5.33
C THR A 352 -12.81 1.87 6.78
N ARG A 353 -13.13 0.79 7.51
CA ARG A 353 -12.65 0.61 8.89
C ARG A 353 -11.21 0.10 8.93
N LEU A 354 -10.78 -0.69 7.97
CA LEU A 354 -9.36 -1.06 7.82
C LEU A 354 -8.51 0.18 7.54
N LYS A 355 -8.97 1.08 6.66
CA LYS A 355 -8.34 2.39 6.44
C LYS A 355 -8.19 3.16 7.76
N TRP A 356 -9.23 3.22 8.60
CA TRP A 356 -9.12 3.81 9.95
C TRP A 356 -8.14 3.08 10.87
N LEU A 357 -8.14 1.75 10.88
CA LEU A 357 -7.23 0.95 11.72
C LEU A 357 -5.77 1.28 11.38
N LEU A 358 -5.49 1.50 10.09
CA LEU A 358 -4.15 1.69 9.54
C LEU A 358 -3.82 3.17 9.26
N ASP A 359 -4.69 4.09 9.71
CA ASP A 359 -4.48 5.52 9.57
C ASP A 359 -3.40 6.01 10.53
N ASP A 360 -2.51 6.85 10.01
CA ASP A 360 -1.38 7.49 10.69
C ASP A 360 -0.62 6.57 11.68
N PRO A 361 -0.03 5.47 11.17
CA PRO A 361 0.65 4.50 12.01
C PRO A 361 2.02 5.02 12.46
N GLU A 362 2.28 4.97 13.76
CA GLU A 362 3.56 5.35 14.35
C GLU A 362 4.39 4.11 14.75
N PRO A 363 5.74 4.22 14.78
CA PRO A 363 6.59 3.20 15.37
C PRO A 363 6.14 2.83 16.80
N GLY A 364 5.93 1.54 17.04
CA GLY A 364 5.50 1.00 18.33
C GLY A 364 3.99 0.87 18.53
N ASP A 365 3.16 1.37 17.60
CA ASP A 365 1.71 1.19 17.64
C ASP A 365 1.31 -0.28 17.64
N GLU A 366 0.17 -0.60 18.26
CA GLU A 366 -0.40 -1.95 18.32
C GLU A 366 -1.79 -1.97 17.71
N LEU A 367 -1.91 -2.74 16.63
CA LEU A 367 -3.10 -2.81 15.81
C LEU A 367 -3.60 -4.25 15.77
N VAL A 368 -4.89 -4.44 16.02
CA VAL A 368 -5.55 -5.75 15.92
C VAL A 368 -6.65 -5.70 14.88
N PHE A 369 -6.56 -6.57 13.88
CA PHE A 369 -7.68 -6.87 13.00
C PHE A 369 -8.18 -8.28 13.31
N TYR A 370 -9.46 -8.41 13.64
CA TYR A 370 -10.11 -9.67 13.92
C TYR A 370 -11.31 -9.84 12.98
N TYR A 371 -11.39 -10.97 12.30
CA TYR A 371 -12.49 -11.31 11.41
C TYR A 371 -13.10 -12.66 11.79
N SER A 372 -14.42 -12.68 11.97
CA SER A 372 -15.22 -13.90 12.18
C SER A 372 -16.37 -13.92 11.19
N GLY A 373 -16.40 -14.93 10.32
CA GLY A 373 -17.36 -15.01 9.23
C GLY A 373 -16.96 -16.08 8.22
N HIS A 374 -17.54 -16.03 7.04
CA HIS A 374 -17.17 -16.89 5.94
C HIS A 374 -15.87 -16.42 5.28
N GLY A 375 -15.06 -17.38 4.86
CA GLY A 375 -14.04 -17.19 3.83
C GLY A 375 -14.44 -17.93 2.56
N ALA A 376 -13.79 -17.59 1.46
CA ALA A 376 -13.94 -18.30 0.20
C ALA A 376 -12.56 -18.47 -0.46
N ARG A 377 -12.52 -19.39 -1.43
CA ARG A 377 -11.43 -19.56 -2.37
C ARG A 377 -12.03 -19.70 -3.76
N ALA A 378 -11.49 -18.95 -4.71
CA ALA A 378 -11.93 -19.03 -6.10
C ALA A 378 -10.72 -19.04 -7.03
N PRO A 379 -10.80 -19.75 -8.17
CA PRO A 379 -9.84 -19.58 -9.25
C PRO A 379 -10.02 -18.21 -9.89
N GLU A 380 -8.91 -17.50 -10.03
CA GLU A 380 -8.86 -16.23 -10.76
C GLU A 380 -8.28 -16.42 -12.17
N TYR A 381 -8.71 -15.57 -13.09
CA TYR A 381 -8.14 -15.46 -14.42
C TYR A 381 -6.85 -14.63 -14.38
N GLY A 382 -5.78 -15.25 -14.88
CA GLY A 382 -4.49 -14.62 -15.12
C GLY A 382 -4.44 -13.81 -16.41
N GLU A 383 -3.22 -13.47 -16.79
CA GLU A 383 -2.84 -12.49 -17.83
C GLU A 383 -3.34 -12.84 -19.24
N ASN A 384 -3.52 -14.13 -19.50
CA ASN A 384 -3.97 -14.67 -20.78
C ASN A 384 -5.48 -14.95 -20.82
N PHE A 385 -6.23 -14.44 -19.84
CA PHE A 385 -7.65 -14.76 -19.63
C PHE A 385 -7.91 -16.25 -19.40
N GLU A 386 -6.89 -16.98 -18.94
CA GLU A 386 -7.04 -18.35 -18.48
C GLU A 386 -6.96 -18.41 -16.95
N PRO A 387 -7.71 -19.32 -16.32
CA PRO A 387 -7.54 -19.60 -14.90
C PRO A 387 -6.10 -20.07 -14.64
N ASP A 388 -5.39 -19.40 -13.74
CA ASP A 388 -3.95 -19.63 -13.49
C ASP A 388 -3.58 -19.83 -12.02
N HIS A 389 -4.42 -19.36 -11.09
CA HIS A 389 -4.21 -19.54 -9.65
C HIS A 389 -5.51 -19.44 -8.83
N TYR A 390 -5.43 -19.80 -7.55
CA TYR A 390 -6.47 -19.59 -6.56
C TYR A 390 -6.22 -18.32 -5.73
N VAL A 391 -7.28 -17.60 -5.39
CA VAL A 391 -7.25 -16.48 -4.42
C VAL A 391 -8.13 -16.82 -3.22
N GLU A 392 -7.60 -16.63 -2.01
CA GLU A 392 -8.36 -16.67 -0.76
C GLU A 392 -8.97 -15.29 -0.45
N THR A 393 -10.25 -15.23 -0.10
CA THR A 393 -10.97 -13.98 0.17
C THR A 393 -11.77 -14.04 1.47
N LEU A 394 -11.98 -12.87 2.09
CA LEU A 394 -13.05 -12.69 3.07
C LEU A 394 -14.37 -12.52 2.34
N VAL A 395 -15.46 -12.96 2.97
CA VAL A 395 -16.83 -12.86 2.45
C VAL A 395 -17.59 -11.78 3.24
N PRO A 396 -17.69 -10.55 2.73
CA PRO A 396 -18.55 -9.52 3.30
C PRO A 396 -20.04 -9.89 3.25
N TRP A 397 -20.86 -9.10 3.93
CA TRP A 397 -22.31 -9.29 3.95
C TRP A 397 -22.96 -9.16 2.57
N ASP A 398 -22.44 -8.27 1.71
CA ASP A 398 -22.95 -8.00 0.36
C ASP A 398 -22.19 -8.78 -0.73
N PHE A 399 -21.53 -9.88 -0.37
CA PHE A 399 -20.77 -10.73 -1.28
C PHE A 399 -21.62 -11.38 -2.37
N ASP A 400 -21.16 -11.31 -3.63
CA ASP A 400 -21.86 -11.89 -4.79
C ASP A 400 -20.90 -12.54 -5.82
N TRP A 401 -19.71 -12.96 -5.38
CA TRP A 401 -18.61 -13.48 -6.23
C TRP A 401 -18.04 -12.49 -7.27
N SER A 402 -18.49 -11.23 -7.30
CA SER A 402 -17.83 -10.17 -8.05
C SER A 402 -16.63 -9.62 -7.28
N GLN A 403 -15.63 -9.10 -8.00
CA GLN A 403 -14.40 -8.57 -7.40
C GLN A 403 -14.64 -7.38 -6.48
N GLU A 404 -15.68 -6.60 -6.74
CA GLU A 404 -16.08 -5.43 -5.93
C GLU A 404 -16.67 -5.81 -4.57
N LYS A 405 -17.10 -7.06 -4.42
CA LYS A 405 -17.89 -7.54 -3.27
C LYS A 405 -17.18 -8.60 -2.43
N TYR A 406 -15.89 -8.85 -2.69
CA TYR A 406 -15.03 -9.61 -1.81
C TYR A 406 -13.82 -8.78 -1.37
N ILE A 407 -13.14 -9.24 -0.32
CA ILE A 407 -11.87 -8.64 0.12
C ILE A 407 -10.79 -9.69 -0.09
N ALA A 408 -9.99 -9.52 -1.14
CA ALA A 408 -8.87 -10.38 -1.49
C ALA A 408 -7.58 -9.95 -0.81
N ASP A 409 -6.53 -10.74 -1.00
CA ASP A 409 -5.24 -10.53 -0.37
C ASP A 409 -4.54 -9.25 -0.83
N ASP A 410 -4.72 -8.87 -2.10
CA ASP A 410 -4.27 -7.60 -2.70
C ASP A 410 -4.74 -6.37 -1.93
N GLN A 411 -6.06 -6.23 -1.76
CA GLN A 411 -6.67 -5.13 -1.03
C GLN A 411 -6.14 -5.04 0.41
N ILE A 412 -5.85 -6.18 1.04
CA ILE A 412 -5.37 -6.20 2.42
C ILE A 412 -3.90 -5.79 2.49
N TYR A 413 -3.02 -6.35 1.65
CA TYR A 413 -1.61 -6.00 1.71
C TYR A 413 -1.33 -4.57 1.25
N ASP A 414 -2.15 -4.01 0.38
CA ASP A 414 -2.04 -2.61 -0.04
C ASP A 414 -2.15 -1.65 1.15
N LEU A 415 -2.99 -1.99 2.12
CA LEU A 415 -3.21 -1.16 3.29
C LEU A 415 -2.08 -1.25 4.32
N TYR A 416 -1.43 -2.42 4.47
CA TYR A 416 -0.43 -2.62 5.52
C TYR A 416 1.03 -2.72 5.04
N SER A 417 1.29 -2.96 3.75
CA SER A 417 2.64 -3.31 3.26
C SER A 417 3.70 -2.22 3.54
N GLN A 418 3.25 -0.97 3.68
CA GLN A 418 4.06 0.22 3.95
C GLN A 418 4.08 0.65 5.43
N LEU A 419 3.55 -0.16 6.35
CA LEU A 419 3.61 0.16 7.78
C LEU A 419 5.07 0.23 8.30
N PRO A 420 5.34 1.07 9.33
CA PRO A 420 6.59 1.01 10.08
C PRO A 420 6.85 -0.42 10.57
N TYR A 421 8.10 -0.92 10.48
CA TYR A 421 8.40 -2.28 10.98
C TYR A 421 8.19 -2.41 12.49
N ASP A 422 8.35 -1.31 13.22
CA ASP A 422 8.15 -1.27 14.67
C ASP A 422 6.67 -1.19 15.07
N CYS A 423 5.76 -0.90 14.12
CA CYS A 423 4.33 -1.08 14.32
C CYS A 423 4.02 -2.58 14.41
N ARG A 424 3.10 -2.96 15.28
CA ARG A 424 2.68 -4.36 15.50
C ARG A 424 1.23 -4.55 15.06
N LEU A 425 1.05 -4.97 13.81
CA LEU A 425 -0.24 -5.40 13.29
C LEU A 425 -0.42 -6.91 13.47
N VAL A 426 -1.52 -7.31 14.10
CA VAL A 426 -1.92 -8.70 14.22
C VAL A 426 -3.29 -8.90 13.59
N MET A 427 -3.36 -9.87 12.68
CA MET A 427 -4.53 -10.22 11.91
C MET A 427 -4.99 -11.62 12.31
N ILE A 428 -6.22 -11.74 12.79
CA ILE A 428 -6.80 -12.98 13.30
C ILE A 428 -8.03 -13.32 12.48
N PHE A 429 -8.01 -14.47 11.83
CA PHE A 429 -9.05 -14.93 10.92
C PHE A 429 -9.72 -16.19 11.46
N ASP A 430 -10.95 -16.06 11.96
CA ASP A 430 -11.83 -17.18 12.30
C ASP A 430 -12.83 -17.47 11.16
N CYS A 431 -12.24 -17.92 10.06
CA CYS A 431 -12.93 -18.35 8.84
C CYS A 431 -12.21 -19.55 8.20
N CYS A 432 -12.81 -20.13 7.17
CA CYS A 432 -12.18 -21.12 6.30
C CYS A 432 -12.33 -20.67 4.85
N HIS A 433 -11.35 -20.99 4.01
CA HIS A 433 -11.39 -20.65 2.59
C HIS A 433 -11.99 -21.76 1.72
N SER A 434 -12.32 -22.90 2.33
CA SER A 434 -12.98 -24.03 1.68
C SER A 434 -14.37 -24.22 2.28
N GLY A 435 -15.40 -24.39 1.44
CA GLY A 435 -16.73 -24.78 1.90
C GLY A 435 -16.79 -26.27 2.28
N GLY A 436 -17.73 -26.63 3.15
CA GLY A 436 -17.94 -28.01 3.59
C GLY A 436 -19.41 -28.41 3.51
N ILE A 437 -19.68 -29.68 3.20
CA ILE A 437 -21.04 -30.25 3.26
C ILE A 437 -21.41 -30.41 4.73
N HIS A 438 -22.49 -29.76 5.17
CA HIS A 438 -23.04 -29.95 6.51
C HIS A 438 -24.34 -30.77 6.45
N ARG A 439 -24.58 -31.56 7.51
CA ARG A 439 -25.85 -32.24 7.76
C ARG A 439 -26.63 -31.44 8.80
N ASP A 440 -27.95 -31.45 8.74
CA ASP A 440 -28.81 -30.77 9.73
C ASP A 440 -28.42 -31.18 11.16
N GLY A 441 -28.14 -30.19 12.00
CA GLY A 441 -27.72 -30.37 13.41
C GLY A 441 -26.22 -30.56 13.66
N GLY A 442 -25.37 -30.59 12.62
CA GLY A 442 -23.90 -30.66 12.75
C GLY A 442 -23.22 -29.30 12.88
N ALA A 443 -21.91 -29.30 13.15
CA ALA A 443 -21.10 -28.09 13.22
C ALA A 443 -21.02 -27.41 11.85
N ARG A 444 -21.43 -26.13 11.77
CA ARG A 444 -21.44 -25.37 10.51
C ARG A 444 -20.04 -24.90 10.15
N PRO A 445 -19.55 -25.19 8.92
CA PRO A 445 -18.27 -24.70 8.47
C PRO A 445 -18.35 -23.21 8.11
N ARG A 446 -17.28 -22.47 8.40
CA ARG A 446 -17.16 -21.03 8.11
C ARG A 446 -16.51 -20.76 6.75
N GLY A 447 -16.93 -21.49 5.72
CA GLY A 447 -16.47 -21.29 4.35
C GLY A 447 -17.59 -21.48 3.33
N ILE A 448 -17.55 -20.75 2.21
CA ILE A 448 -18.52 -20.85 1.11
C ILE A 448 -17.85 -21.45 -0.12
N THR A 449 -18.58 -22.34 -0.81
CA THR A 449 -18.14 -22.95 -2.07
C THR A 449 -18.58 -22.10 -3.27
N PRO A 450 -17.72 -21.91 -4.29
CA PRO A 450 -18.12 -21.20 -5.51
C PRO A 450 -19.28 -21.88 -6.26
N PRO A 451 -20.12 -21.10 -6.97
CA PRO A 451 -21.10 -21.66 -7.90
C PRO A 451 -20.43 -22.41 -9.05
N ASP A 452 -21.19 -23.26 -9.73
CA ASP A 452 -20.67 -24.25 -10.69
C ASP A 452 -19.93 -23.61 -11.88
N ASP A 453 -20.34 -22.42 -12.31
CA ASP A 453 -19.70 -21.67 -13.38
C ASP A 453 -18.30 -21.14 -12.98
N ILE A 454 -18.11 -20.80 -11.70
CA ILE A 454 -16.80 -20.46 -11.15
C ILE A 454 -15.97 -21.71 -10.89
N ARG A 455 -16.56 -22.76 -10.29
CA ARG A 455 -15.87 -24.05 -10.05
C ARG A 455 -15.40 -24.71 -11.34
N HIS A 456 -16.11 -24.53 -12.45
CA HIS A 456 -15.70 -25.04 -13.75
C HIS A 456 -14.30 -24.55 -14.16
N ARG A 457 -13.87 -23.37 -13.70
CA ARG A 457 -12.53 -22.83 -13.97
C ARG A 457 -11.41 -23.65 -13.31
N GLU A 458 -11.73 -24.38 -12.23
CA GLU A 458 -10.82 -25.31 -11.54
C GLU A 458 -10.67 -26.64 -12.29
N LEU A 459 -11.45 -26.86 -13.35
CA LEU A 459 -11.54 -28.14 -14.04
C LEU A 459 -10.98 -28.05 -15.45
N LYS A 460 -10.55 -29.20 -15.95
CA LYS A 460 -10.26 -29.45 -17.36
C LYS A 460 -10.93 -30.76 -17.78
N TRP A 461 -11.36 -30.81 -19.04
CA TRP A 461 -11.91 -32.03 -19.62
C TRP A 461 -10.78 -33.01 -19.96
N ASP A 462 -10.80 -34.20 -19.36
CA ASP A 462 -9.92 -35.29 -19.77
C ASP A 462 -10.64 -36.17 -20.81
N GLY A 463 -10.30 -35.95 -22.08
CA GLY A 463 -10.86 -36.71 -23.19
C GLY A 463 -10.54 -38.21 -23.14
N LYS A 464 -9.49 -38.64 -22.42
CA LYS A 464 -9.13 -40.06 -22.30
C LYS A 464 -10.07 -40.79 -21.34
N THR A 465 -10.38 -40.18 -20.21
CA THR A 465 -11.28 -40.77 -19.21
C THR A 465 -12.74 -40.34 -19.37
N GLN A 466 -13.02 -39.36 -20.23
CA GLN A 466 -14.35 -38.73 -20.39
C GLN A 466 -14.87 -38.17 -19.07
N MET A 467 -13.98 -37.54 -18.28
CA MET A 467 -14.30 -36.96 -16.99
C MET A 467 -13.78 -35.53 -16.89
N TRP A 468 -14.46 -34.73 -16.07
CA TRP A 468 -13.89 -33.49 -15.55
C TRP A 468 -12.88 -33.84 -14.46
N VAL A 469 -11.65 -33.33 -14.61
CA VAL A 469 -10.57 -33.52 -13.63
C VAL A 469 -10.04 -32.14 -13.21
N SER A 470 -9.34 -32.08 -12.07
CA SER A 470 -8.71 -30.85 -11.63
C SER A 470 -7.73 -30.30 -12.67
N ARG A 471 -7.75 -28.99 -12.85
CA ARG A 471 -6.81 -28.23 -13.67
C ARG A 471 -5.49 -28.09 -12.92
N ASP A 472 -4.39 -28.17 -13.65
CA ASP A 472 -3.08 -27.85 -13.12
C ASP A 472 -2.85 -26.35 -13.26
N PHE A 473 -2.57 -25.68 -12.14
CA PHE A 473 -2.20 -24.28 -12.10
C PHE A 473 -0.69 -24.11 -12.03
N THR A 474 -0.21 -23.01 -12.61
CA THR A 474 1.22 -22.67 -12.52
C THR A 474 1.53 -22.22 -11.11
N ARG A 475 2.68 -22.64 -10.59
CA ARG A 475 3.11 -22.24 -9.27
C ARG A 475 3.38 -20.73 -9.23
N ILE A 476 2.81 -20.07 -8.23
CA ILE A 476 2.98 -18.65 -7.99
C ILE A 476 4.35 -18.40 -7.36
N ASN A 477 5.07 -17.40 -7.89
CA ASN A 477 6.37 -16.95 -7.39
C ASN A 477 7.31 -18.15 -7.07
N ASP A 478 7.52 -19.00 -8.07
CA ASP A 478 8.28 -20.25 -7.98
C ASP A 478 9.69 -20.08 -7.38
N LYS A 479 10.29 -18.90 -7.57
CA LYS A 479 11.60 -18.49 -7.06
C LYS A 479 11.55 -17.83 -5.68
N PHE A 480 10.39 -17.69 -5.04
CA PHE A 480 10.25 -16.99 -3.76
C PHE A 480 11.20 -17.55 -2.70
N THR A 481 11.24 -18.87 -2.52
CA THR A 481 12.16 -19.54 -1.61
C THR A 481 12.37 -21.02 -1.99
N PRO A 482 13.58 -21.57 -1.81
CA PRO A 482 13.82 -23.00 -2.01
C PRO A 482 13.27 -23.87 -0.86
N LYS A 483 12.89 -23.28 0.28
CA LYS A 483 12.36 -23.99 1.45
C LYS A 483 10.89 -24.35 1.25
N LYS A 484 10.60 -25.64 1.06
CA LYS A 484 9.24 -26.12 0.74
C LYS A 484 8.21 -25.77 1.82
N ASP A 485 8.56 -25.96 3.08
CA ASP A 485 7.74 -25.64 4.25
C ASP A 485 7.36 -24.16 4.30
N VAL A 486 8.34 -23.27 4.07
CA VAL A 486 8.10 -21.84 4.00
C VAL A 486 7.20 -21.52 2.81
N ALA A 487 7.50 -22.06 1.62
CA ALA A 487 6.68 -21.81 0.44
C ALA A 487 5.23 -22.29 0.61
N THR A 488 5.01 -23.46 1.23
CA THR A 488 3.66 -23.95 1.56
C THR A 488 2.94 -23.01 2.51
N GLY A 489 3.65 -22.48 3.51
CA GLY A 489 3.08 -21.49 4.43
C GLY A 489 2.60 -20.23 3.72
N TYR A 490 3.20 -19.85 2.59
CA TYR A 490 2.86 -18.64 1.84
C TYR A 490 1.90 -18.85 0.67
N PHE A 491 2.01 -19.97 -0.06
CA PHE A 491 1.31 -20.20 -1.34
C PHE A 491 0.45 -21.47 -1.37
N GLY A 492 0.27 -22.13 -0.22
CA GLY A 492 -0.40 -23.43 -0.12
C GLY A 492 0.46 -24.59 -0.59
N LYS A 493 -0.01 -25.82 -0.40
CA LYS A 493 0.75 -27.06 -0.68
C LYS A 493 1.16 -27.19 -2.14
N GLU A 494 0.25 -26.85 -3.05
CA GLU A 494 0.50 -26.89 -4.50
C GLU A 494 1.28 -25.65 -4.97
N GLY A 495 1.37 -24.61 -4.13
CA GLY A 495 2.01 -23.34 -4.45
C GLY A 495 1.22 -22.50 -5.46
N THR A 496 -0.06 -22.80 -5.63
CA THR A 496 -0.97 -22.19 -6.63
C THR A 496 -2.00 -21.27 -5.97
N THR A 497 -1.90 -21.02 -4.66
CA THR A 497 -2.86 -20.21 -3.91
C THR A 497 -2.22 -18.92 -3.43
N GLN A 498 -2.79 -17.77 -3.79
CA GLN A 498 -2.51 -16.51 -3.11
C GLN A 498 -3.27 -16.51 -1.79
N ARG A 499 -2.53 -16.66 -0.69
CA ARG A 499 -3.13 -16.81 0.63
C ARG A 499 -3.27 -15.46 1.31
N ILE A 500 -4.37 -15.32 2.04
CA ILE A 500 -4.82 -14.02 2.52
C ILE A 500 -3.83 -13.34 3.47
N GLY A 501 -3.62 -12.02 3.27
CA GLY A 501 -2.84 -11.17 4.16
C GLY A 501 -1.32 -11.42 4.15
N ARG A 502 -0.77 -12.07 3.13
CA ARG A 502 0.66 -12.46 3.12
C ARG A 502 1.62 -11.56 2.33
N ALA A 503 1.15 -10.54 1.62
CA ALA A 503 1.92 -9.57 0.80
C ALA A 503 3.04 -10.18 -0.09
N SER A 504 3.04 -11.49 -0.32
CA SER A 504 4.23 -12.19 -0.80
C SER A 504 4.50 -11.96 -2.26
N MET A 505 3.48 -11.49 -2.98
CA MET A 505 3.54 -11.06 -4.35
C MET A 505 4.29 -9.74 -4.53
N LEU A 506 4.37 -8.90 -3.49
CA LEU A 506 5.13 -7.64 -3.54
C LEU A 506 6.64 -7.84 -3.51
N ARG A 507 7.13 -9.02 -3.10
CA ARG A 507 8.57 -9.32 -3.11
C ARG A 507 8.97 -9.97 -4.43
N GLY A 508 9.55 -9.18 -5.33
CA GLY A 508 10.09 -9.67 -6.61
C GLY A 508 11.37 -10.52 -6.49
N THR A 509 12.21 -10.28 -5.49
CA THR A 509 13.48 -11.00 -5.32
C THR A 509 13.33 -12.36 -4.63
N SER A 510 14.09 -13.35 -5.08
CA SER A 510 14.22 -14.65 -4.37
C SER A 510 14.81 -14.47 -2.97
N SER A 511 14.50 -15.37 -2.03
CA SER A 511 15.08 -15.32 -0.67
C SER A 511 16.61 -15.37 -0.67
N THR A 512 17.20 -16.08 -1.64
CA THR A 512 18.66 -16.19 -1.79
C THR A 512 19.26 -14.86 -2.22
N GLU A 513 18.69 -14.24 -3.25
CA GLU A 513 19.15 -12.97 -3.78
C GLU A 513 18.95 -11.85 -2.76
N TYR A 514 17.78 -11.80 -2.15
CA TYR A 514 17.47 -10.87 -1.07
C TYR A 514 18.49 -10.98 0.09
N SER A 515 18.81 -12.20 0.53
CA SER A 515 19.81 -12.44 1.59
C SER A 515 21.21 -12.00 1.17
N ARG A 516 21.57 -12.15 -0.11
CA ARG A 516 22.84 -11.68 -0.67
C ARG A 516 22.92 -10.16 -0.65
N LEU A 517 21.89 -9.47 -1.14
CA LEU A 517 21.83 -8.01 -1.16
C LEU A 517 21.85 -7.43 0.25
N LYS A 518 21.10 -8.00 1.19
CA LYS A 518 21.07 -7.55 2.60
C LYS A 518 22.42 -7.71 3.31
N LYS A 519 23.23 -8.71 2.93
CA LYS A 519 24.61 -8.86 3.43
C LYS A 519 25.55 -7.79 2.87
N GLN A 520 25.31 -7.31 1.66
CA GLN A 520 26.11 -6.27 1.01
C GLN A 520 25.74 -4.87 1.51
N ASP A 521 24.45 -4.60 1.64
CA ASP A 521 23.92 -3.36 2.20
C ASP A 521 22.99 -3.69 3.38
N PRO A 522 23.49 -3.60 4.63
CA PRO A 522 22.67 -3.80 5.81
C PRO A 522 21.48 -2.82 5.89
N ALA A 523 21.52 -1.68 5.20
CA ALA A 523 20.44 -0.70 5.15
C ALA A 523 19.32 -1.06 4.15
N LEU A 524 19.48 -2.12 3.35
CA LEU A 524 18.44 -2.58 2.41
C LEU A 524 17.11 -2.87 3.15
N ALA A 525 15.98 -2.35 2.67
CA ALA A 525 14.67 -2.57 3.29
C ALA A 525 14.34 -4.06 3.44
N ALA A 526 13.61 -4.43 4.51
CA ALA A 526 13.41 -5.82 4.92
C ALA A 526 12.47 -6.65 4.01
N GLY A 527 11.95 -6.05 2.92
CA GLY A 527 10.81 -6.56 2.16
C GLY A 527 9.52 -5.76 2.44
N PRO A 528 8.36 -6.14 1.90
CA PRO A 528 7.09 -5.60 2.40
C PRO A 528 6.93 -5.89 3.90
N TYR A 529 6.19 -5.05 4.63
CA TYR A 529 5.83 -5.33 6.02
C TYR A 529 5.07 -6.67 6.14
N LEU A 530 5.37 -7.48 7.16
CA LEU A 530 4.71 -8.75 7.43
C LEU A 530 4.02 -8.71 8.81
N PRO A 531 2.68 -8.71 8.89
CA PRO A 531 1.97 -8.79 10.16
C PRO A 531 2.12 -10.17 10.80
N VAL A 532 1.70 -10.29 12.07
CA VAL A 532 1.39 -11.61 12.64
C VAL A 532 0.00 -12.01 12.15
N ILE A 533 -0.08 -13.12 11.43
CA ILE A 533 -1.31 -13.67 10.88
C ILE A 533 -1.64 -14.95 11.63
N ILE A 534 -2.85 -15.03 12.16
CA ILE A 534 -3.37 -16.19 12.87
C ILE A 534 -4.60 -16.68 12.12
N GLU A 535 -4.54 -17.90 11.60
CA GLU A 535 -5.64 -18.54 10.87
C GLU A 535 -6.24 -19.63 11.76
N ALA A 536 -7.57 -19.70 11.84
CA ALA A 536 -8.25 -20.65 12.70
C ALA A 536 -8.08 -22.12 12.27
N CYS A 537 -7.77 -22.39 11.00
CA CYS A 537 -7.58 -23.74 10.48
C CYS A 537 -6.50 -23.80 9.38
N GLY A 538 -5.97 -24.99 9.11
CA GLY A 538 -5.07 -25.22 7.98
C GLY A 538 -5.80 -25.30 6.63
N GLU A 539 -5.03 -25.36 5.54
CA GLU A 539 -5.50 -25.32 4.13
C GLU A 539 -6.59 -26.36 3.78
N ASP A 540 -6.49 -27.59 4.29
CA ASP A 540 -7.47 -28.67 4.06
C ASP A 540 -8.42 -28.88 5.24
N GLN A 541 -8.58 -27.87 6.09
CA GLN A 541 -9.41 -27.94 7.27
C GLN A 541 -10.51 -26.87 7.23
N LEU A 542 -11.52 -27.10 8.06
CA LEU A 542 -12.60 -26.16 8.28
C LEU A 542 -12.47 -25.60 9.70
N SER A 543 -12.89 -24.35 9.85
CA SER A 543 -13.26 -23.70 11.10
C SER A 543 -14.75 -23.90 11.33
N TYR A 544 -15.12 -24.14 12.59
CA TYR A 544 -16.45 -24.59 12.98
C TYR A 544 -17.06 -23.73 14.07
N GLU A 545 -18.39 -23.72 14.11
CA GLU A 545 -19.13 -23.23 15.27
C GLU A 545 -19.08 -24.21 16.46
N TYR A 546 -19.04 -23.63 17.66
CA TYR A 546 -19.06 -24.27 18.96
C TYR A 546 -20.26 -23.76 19.77
N ARG A 547 -21.05 -24.67 20.34
CA ARG A 547 -22.16 -24.31 21.23
C ARG A 547 -21.72 -24.42 22.69
N HIS A 548 -21.68 -23.28 23.38
CA HIS A 548 -21.52 -23.19 24.82
C HIS A 548 -22.87 -22.96 25.49
N GLY A 549 -23.54 -24.05 25.90
CA GLY A 549 -24.92 -23.98 26.36
C GLY A 549 -25.85 -23.49 25.23
N ALA A 550 -26.55 -22.38 25.45
CA ALA A 550 -27.43 -21.76 24.45
C ALA A 550 -26.71 -20.80 23.49
N THR A 551 -25.44 -20.47 23.75
CA THR A 551 -24.68 -19.47 22.99
C THR A 551 -23.79 -20.14 21.96
N SER A 552 -23.80 -19.65 20.72
CA SER A 552 -22.88 -20.10 19.66
C SER A 552 -21.63 -19.21 19.62
N HIS A 553 -20.46 -19.81 19.37
CA HIS A 553 -19.14 -19.18 19.20
C HIS A 553 -18.38 -19.88 18.07
N GLY A 554 -17.24 -19.35 17.65
CA GLY A 554 -16.24 -20.10 16.90
C GLY A 554 -15.45 -21.00 17.84
N ALA A 555 -15.24 -22.27 17.48
CA ALA A 555 -14.45 -23.19 18.31
C ALA A 555 -13.04 -22.65 18.58
N PHE A 556 -12.43 -22.07 17.54
CA PHE A 556 -11.13 -21.40 17.64
C PHE A 556 -11.20 -20.17 18.53
N THR A 557 -12.11 -19.23 18.27
CA THR A 557 -12.20 -17.99 19.06
C THR A 557 -12.48 -18.27 20.53
N TYR A 558 -13.38 -19.20 20.84
CA TYR A 558 -13.66 -19.60 22.21
C TYR A 558 -12.39 -20.13 22.92
N SER A 559 -11.64 -21.00 22.24
CA SER A 559 -10.41 -21.57 22.79
C SER A 559 -9.32 -20.50 22.96
N LEU A 560 -9.09 -19.67 21.93
CA LEU A 560 -8.11 -18.59 21.94
C LEU A 560 -8.40 -17.60 23.09
N ALA A 561 -9.65 -17.15 23.22
CA ALA A 561 -10.09 -16.23 24.26
C ALA A 561 -9.88 -16.81 25.66
N ASN A 562 -10.16 -18.10 25.85
CA ASN A 562 -9.94 -18.78 27.13
C ASN A 562 -8.46 -18.84 27.51
N ILE A 563 -7.57 -19.13 26.56
CA ILE A 563 -6.13 -19.15 26.83
C ILE A 563 -5.62 -17.73 27.14
N LEU A 564 -6.02 -16.71 26.37
CA LEU A 564 -5.61 -15.31 26.60
C LEU A 564 -6.02 -14.78 27.98
N ARG A 565 -7.19 -15.17 28.50
CA ARG A 565 -7.64 -14.79 29.84
C ARG A 565 -6.88 -15.50 30.96
N ARG A 566 -6.49 -16.75 30.74
CA ARG A 566 -5.85 -17.60 31.76
C ARG A 566 -4.35 -17.35 31.85
N GLU A 567 -3.70 -17.08 30.72
CA GLU A 567 -2.26 -17.01 30.60
C GLU A 567 -1.80 -15.55 30.50
N LYS A 568 -1.10 -15.09 31.53
CA LYS A 568 -0.71 -13.68 31.66
C LYS A 568 0.53 -13.27 30.86
N LYS A 569 1.37 -14.25 30.53
CA LYS A 569 2.64 -14.07 29.82
C LYS A 569 2.86 -15.25 28.89
N ILE A 570 2.36 -15.10 27.67
CA ILE A 570 2.37 -16.16 26.67
C ILE A 570 2.86 -15.59 25.35
N SER A 571 3.75 -16.32 24.66
CA SER A 571 4.14 -15.94 23.30
C SER A 571 3.04 -16.27 22.29
N PHE A 572 3.09 -15.67 21.10
CA PHE A 572 2.14 -16.03 20.03
C PHE A 572 2.24 -17.52 19.66
N GLU A 573 3.46 -18.08 19.56
CA GLU A 573 3.64 -19.52 19.29
C GLU A 573 3.00 -20.40 20.37
N GLN A 574 3.23 -20.07 21.65
CA GLN A 574 2.66 -20.81 22.77
C GLN A 574 1.13 -20.69 22.82
N LEU A 575 0.58 -19.51 22.51
CA LEU A 575 -0.85 -19.27 22.44
C LEU A 575 -1.50 -20.20 21.41
N ILE A 576 -0.92 -20.29 20.23
CA ILE A 576 -1.44 -21.12 19.15
C ILE A 576 -1.28 -22.61 19.43
N GLU A 577 -0.17 -23.02 20.06
CA GLU A 577 0.00 -24.40 20.50
C GLU A 577 -1.07 -24.80 21.52
N LYS A 578 -1.28 -24.00 22.57
CA LYS A 578 -2.29 -24.28 23.60
C LYS A 578 -3.71 -24.24 23.04
N THR A 579 -3.99 -23.30 22.13
CA THR A 579 -5.28 -23.22 21.43
C THR A 579 -5.53 -24.50 20.63
N ARG A 580 -4.50 -25.01 19.94
CA ARG A 580 -4.57 -26.29 19.22
C ARG A 580 -4.82 -27.47 20.16
N SER A 581 -4.14 -27.54 21.31
CA SER A 581 -4.39 -28.58 22.31
C SER A 581 -5.84 -28.54 22.81
N GLN A 582 -6.36 -27.36 23.13
CA GLN A 582 -7.74 -27.21 23.59
C GLN A 582 -8.77 -27.61 22.52
N LEU A 583 -8.55 -27.27 21.26
CA LEU A 583 -9.41 -27.70 20.15
C LEU A 583 -9.43 -29.23 20.00
N GLN A 584 -8.29 -29.89 20.18
CA GLN A 584 -8.20 -31.36 20.17
C GLN A 584 -8.97 -31.99 21.34
N GLU A 585 -8.87 -31.41 22.54
CA GLU A 585 -9.64 -31.84 23.71
C GLU A 585 -11.15 -31.69 23.48
N LEU A 586 -11.56 -30.64 22.78
CA LEU A 586 -12.94 -30.41 22.34
C LEU A 586 -13.35 -31.23 21.11
N GLN A 587 -12.47 -32.13 20.62
CA GLN A 587 -12.69 -33.03 19.49
C GLN A 587 -12.94 -32.32 18.15
N TYR A 588 -12.44 -31.10 17.97
CA TYR A 588 -12.47 -30.40 16.69
C TYR A 588 -11.27 -30.78 15.83
N ASN A 589 -11.51 -31.22 14.59
CA ASN A 589 -10.45 -31.42 13.59
C ASN A 589 -10.04 -30.09 12.96
N GLN A 590 -9.45 -29.22 13.78
CA GLN A 590 -9.09 -27.85 13.43
C GLN A 590 -7.71 -27.54 14.03
N LYS A 591 -6.74 -27.20 13.18
CA LYS A 591 -5.36 -26.87 13.60
C LYS A 591 -5.05 -25.43 13.22
N PRO A 592 -5.15 -24.49 14.18
CA PRO A 592 -4.79 -23.11 13.93
C PRO A 592 -3.34 -22.97 13.47
N GLN A 593 -3.12 -22.01 12.57
CA GLN A 593 -1.83 -21.68 11.97
C GLN A 593 -1.40 -20.28 12.37
N ILE A 594 -0.09 -20.04 12.34
CA ILE A 594 0.48 -18.73 12.57
C ILE A 594 1.61 -18.44 11.57
N LEU A 595 1.65 -17.22 11.07
CA LEU A 595 2.73 -16.69 10.24
C LEU A 595 3.13 -15.32 10.78
N GLY A 596 4.42 -14.98 10.71
CA GLY A 596 4.92 -13.66 11.05
C GLY A 596 6.45 -13.67 11.19
N PRO A 597 7.07 -12.51 11.48
CA PRO A 597 8.49 -12.44 11.75
C PRO A 597 8.85 -13.28 12.98
N THR A 598 9.83 -14.19 12.87
CA THR A 598 10.19 -15.13 13.95
C THR A 598 10.49 -14.43 15.28
N ALA A 599 11.16 -13.27 15.23
CA ALA A 599 11.42 -12.47 16.42
C ALA A 599 10.12 -12.09 17.13
N ILE A 600 9.07 -11.70 16.40
CA ILE A 600 7.77 -11.30 16.92
C ILE A 600 6.96 -12.50 17.42
N LEU A 601 6.99 -13.64 16.72
CA LEU A 601 6.22 -14.83 17.11
C LEU A 601 6.63 -15.38 18.49
N GLN A 602 7.89 -15.18 18.87
CA GLN A 602 8.44 -15.59 20.16
C GLN A 602 8.24 -14.54 21.28
N HIS A 603 7.83 -13.31 20.95
CA HIS A 603 7.50 -12.29 21.93
C HIS A 603 6.14 -12.54 22.59
N GLU A 604 5.97 -12.01 23.80
CA GLU A 604 4.71 -12.03 24.54
C GLU A 604 3.60 -11.32 23.74
N VAL A 605 2.40 -11.90 23.79
CA VAL A 605 1.20 -11.28 23.22
C VAL A 605 0.90 -9.99 23.98
N PRO A 606 0.88 -8.82 23.33
CA PRO A 606 0.77 -7.54 24.03
C PRO A 606 -0.55 -7.34 24.78
N TRP A 607 -1.59 -8.07 24.39
CA TRP A 607 -2.91 -8.13 25.02
C TRP A 607 -3.13 -9.49 25.71
N SER A 608 -2.25 -9.86 26.63
CA SER A 608 -2.49 -10.97 27.56
C SER A 608 -2.90 -10.41 28.93
N ALA A 609 -3.66 -11.19 29.71
CA ALA A 609 -4.20 -10.72 30.99
C ALA A 609 -3.08 -10.26 31.94
N THR A 610 -3.24 -9.12 32.60
CA THR A 610 -2.23 -8.61 33.56
C THR A 610 -2.36 -9.25 34.94
#